data_AF-A0A7G8T6S6-F1
#
_entry.id   AF-A0A7G8T6S6-F1
#
_cell.length_a   1.000
_cell.length_b   1.000
_cell.length_c   1.000
_cell.angle_alpha   90.00
_cell.angle_beta   90.00
_cell.angle_gamma   90.00
#
_symmetry.space_group_name_H-M   'P 1'
#
loop_
_entity.id
_entity.type
_entity.pdbx_description
1 polymer ?
#
loop_
_entity_poly.entity_id
_entity_poly.type
_entity_poly.pdbx_seq_one_letter_code
_entity_poly.pdbx_strand_id
1 'polypeptide(L)'
;MNVSLNGFRESMVTFEAEQGVAAGAPVKLTANGTVGPCADGEVFCGLAENERCGFAAVRLGGYVRLPYDGTAPSVGYQTLCAAANGKIRTAETGGRSLLVADVDEAAKLCGVIL
;
A
#
# COMPACT_ATOMS: atom_id res chain seq x y z
N MET A 1 12.27 16.55 1.00
CA MET A 1 10.96 17.20 1.25
C MET A 1 11.03 17.93 2.58
N ASN A 2 10.52 19.17 2.68
CA ASN A 2 10.51 19.97 3.94
C ASN A 2 9.15 19.93 4.65
N VAL A 3 8.26 19.02 4.26
CA VAL A 3 6.88 18.88 4.78
C VAL A 3 6.76 17.52 5.44
N SER A 4 6.12 17.45 6.60
CA SER A 4 5.77 16.19 7.26
C SER A 4 4.30 15.88 7.03
N LEU A 5 4.02 14.68 6.52
CA LEU A 5 2.65 14.17 6.29
C LEU A 5 2.29 13.05 7.30
N ASN A 6 3.19 12.75 8.23
CA ASN A 6 3.01 11.70 9.22
C ASN A 6 1.78 11.96 10.09
N GLY A 7 0.95 10.94 10.28
CA GLY A 7 -0.27 11.01 11.08
C GLY A 7 -1.47 11.69 10.41
N PHE A 8 -1.36 12.15 9.16
CA PHE A 8 -2.52 12.67 8.42
C PHE A 8 -3.60 11.59 8.27
N ARG A 9 -4.76 11.78 8.93
CA ARG A 9 -5.94 10.89 8.85
C ARG A 9 -5.61 9.39 8.95
N GLU A 10 -4.60 9.06 9.74
CA GLU A 10 -4.16 7.69 9.89
C GLU A 10 -5.28 6.84 10.48
N SER A 11 -5.69 5.80 9.76
CA SER A 11 -6.74 4.88 10.20
C SER A 11 -6.27 3.43 10.08
N MET A 12 -6.36 2.71 11.19
CA MET A 12 -6.01 1.30 11.31
C MET A 12 -7.25 0.46 11.55
N VAL A 13 -7.32 -0.69 10.90
CA VAL A 13 -8.33 -1.72 11.16
C VAL A 13 -7.62 -3.05 11.31
N THR A 14 -8.03 -3.85 12.30
CA THR A 14 -7.51 -5.21 12.47
C THR A 14 -8.35 -6.19 11.66
N PHE A 15 -7.69 -7.04 10.88
CA PHE A 15 -8.30 -8.12 10.10
C PHE A 15 -7.66 -9.46 10.46
N GLU A 16 -8.36 -10.56 10.21
CA GLU A 16 -7.72 -11.88 10.13
C GLU A 16 -6.73 -11.87 8.97
N ALA A 17 -5.56 -12.47 9.17
CA ALA A 17 -4.48 -12.47 8.19
C ALA A 17 -4.25 -13.87 7.63
N GLU A 18 -4.30 -13.98 6.30
CA GLU A 18 -3.84 -15.19 5.61
C GLU A 18 -2.32 -15.35 5.72
N GLN A 19 -1.87 -16.58 5.50
CA GLN A 19 -0.45 -16.87 5.42
C GLN A 19 0.20 -16.06 4.28
N GLY A 20 1.32 -15.39 4.60
CA GLY A 20 2.08 -14.60 3.63
C GLY A 20 1.79 -13.10 3.65
N VAL A 21 0.86 -12.62 4.49
CA VAL A 21 0.77 -11.19 4.81
C VAL A 21 2.06 -10.75 5.49
N ALA A 22 2.68 -9.70 4.98
CA ALA A 22 3.94 -9.16 5.47
C ALA A 22 3.79 -7.69 5.87
N ALA A 23 4.44 -7.30 6.96
CA ALA A 23 4.54 -5.91 7.37
C ALA A 23 5.19 -5.07 6.25
N GLY A 24 4.62 -3.90 5.97
CA GLY A 24 5.06 -3.01 4.90
C GLY A 24 4.60 -3.41 3.50
N ALA A 25 3.77 -4.44 3.34
CA ALA A 25 3.23 -4.86 2.04
C ALA A 25 1.76 -4.47 1.84
N PRO A 26 1.35 -4.13 0.59
CA PRO A 26 -0.05 -3.95 0.25
C PRO A 26 -0.84 -5.25 0.43
N VAL A 27 -2.08 -5.09 0.92
CA VAL A 27 -3.00 -6.21 1.15
C VAL A 27 -4.35 -5.96 0.48
N LYS A 28 -5.08 -7.04 0.22
CA LYS A 28 -6.45 -7.03 -0.30
C LYS A 28 -7.37 -7.80 0.64
N LEU A 29 -8.67 -7.54 0.57
CA LEU A 29 -9.66 -8.42 1.17
C LEU A 29 -9.79 -9.70 0.33
N THR A 30 -9.71 -10.84 0.99
CA THR A 30 -9.87 -12.17 0.37
C THR A 30 -11.18 -12.84 0.78
N ALA A 31 -11.68 -12.51 1.98
CA ALA A 31 -12.95 -12.95 2.50
C ALA A 31 -13.52 -11.92 3.50
N ASN A 32 -14.66 -12.23 4.10
CA ASN A 32 -15.29 -11.36 5.10
C ASN A 32 -14.40 -11.20 6.32
N GLY A 33 -13.83 -10.01 6.51
CA GLY A 33 -12.98 -9.71 7.66
C GLY A 33 -11.55 -10.28 7.56
N THR A 34 -11.16 -10.81 6.40
CA THR A 34 -9.86 -11.45 6.17
C THR A 34 -9.08 -10.73 5.07
N VAL A 35 -7.80 -10.47 5.34
CA VAL A 35 -6.86 -9.90 4.37
C VAL A 35 -5.79 -10.92 3.97
N GLY A 36 -5.37 -10.83 2.72
CA GLY A 36 -4.29 -11.63 2.17
C GLY A 36 -3.29 -10.79 1.37
N PRO A 37 -2.15 -11.39 0.99
CA PRO A 37 -1.15 -10.71 0.16
C PRO A 37 -1.74 -10.38 -1.22
N CYS A 38 -1.29 -9.25 -1.79
CA CYS A 38 -1.59 -8.92 -3.17
C CYS A 38 -0.63 -9.62 -4.15
N ALA A 39 -1.18 -10.15 -5.24
CA ALA A 39 -0.43 -10.54 -6.42
C ALA A 39 -0.18 -9.33 -7.34
N ASP A 40 0.74 -9.48 -8.30
CA ASP A 40 1.05 -8.43 -9.26
C ASP A 40 -0.20 -8.02 -10.06
N GLY A 41 -0.42 -6.71 -10.17
CA GLY A 41 -1.57 -6.11 -10.86
C GLY A 41 -2.84 -6.01 -10.02
N GLU A 42 -2.90 -6.59 -8.81
CA GLU A 42 -4.13 -6.57 -8.02
C GLU A 42 -4.37 -5.22 -7.31
N VAL A 43 -5.65 -4.92 -7.08
CA VAL A 43 -6.07 -3.73 -6.33
C VAL A 43 -5.93 -4.01 -4.83
N PHE A 44 -5.17 -3.16 -4.13
CA PHE A 44 -4.97 -3.27 -2.69
C PHE A 44 -5.92 -2.32 -1.94
N CYS A 45 -6.40 -2.75 -0.77
CA CYS A 45 -7.27 -1.97 0.10
C CYS A 45 -6.49 -1.17 1.16
N GLY A 46 -5.24 -1.53 1.43
CA GLY A 46 -4.40 -0.84 2.41
C GLY A 46 -3.01 -1.44 2.52
N LEU A 47 -2.30 -1.04 3.57
CA LEU A 47 -0.96 -1.49 3.90
C LEU A 47 -1.00 -2.28 5.21
N ALA A 48 -0.45 -3.49 5.24
CA ALA A 48 -0.27 -4.19 6.52
C ALA A 48 0.89 -3.56 7.29
N GLU A 49 0.64 -2.99 8.47
CA GLU A 49 1.70 -2.47 9.34
C GLU A 49 2.39 -3.59 10.13
N ASN A 50 1.63 -4.62 10.46
CA ASN A 50 2.13 -5.80 11.13
C ASN A 50 1.25 -7.01 10.80
N GLU A 51 1.82 -8.19 10.99
CA GLU A 51 1.09 -9.45 11.15
C GLU A 51 1.55 -10.06 12.48
N ARG A 52 0.60 -10.51 13.30
CA ARG A 52 0.90 -11.20 14.55
C ARG A 52 -0.25 -12.13 14.92
N CYS A 53 0.09 -13.40 15.17
CA CYS A 53 -0.84 -14.42 15.63
C CYS A 53 -2.06 -14.62 14.70
N GLY A 54 -1.88 -14.47 13.37
CA GLY A 54 -2.96 -14.63 12.40
C GLY A 54 -3.87 -13.41 12.27
N PHE A 55 -3.43 -12.25 12.77
CA PHE A 55 -4.12 -10.97 12.60
C PHE A 55 -3.16 -9.92 12.09
N ALA A 56 -3.67 -9.02 11.23
CA ALA A 56 -2.90 -7.90 10.71
C ALA A 56 -3.57 -6.58 11.05
N ALA A 57 -2.79 -5.60 11.52
CA ALA A 57 -3.24 -4.22 11.53
C ALA A 57 -3.00 -3.64 10.13
N VAL A 58 -4.08 -3.21 9.49
CA VAL A 58 -4.04 -2.66 8.14
C VAL A 58 -4.36 -1.18 8.19
N ARG A 59 -3.43 -0.38 7.68
CA ARG A 59 -3.65 1.05 7.44
C ARG A 59 -4.51 1.20 6.20
N LEU A 60 -5.72 1.75 6.37
CA LEU A 60 -6.67 1.97 5.27
C LEU A 60 -6.67 3.43 4.79
N GLY A 61 -6.13 4.34 5.60
CA GLY A 61 -6.08 5.76 5.30
C GLY A 61 -4.84 6.43 5.89
N GLY A 62 -4.46 7.54 5.26
CA GLY A 62 -3.35 8.39 5.66
C GLY A 62 -2.10 8.22 4.80
N TYR A 63 -1.01 8.88 5.19
CA TYR A 63 0.24 8.86 4.43
C TYR A 63 1.08 7.62 4.72
N VAL A 64 1.49 6.92 3.67
CA VAL A 64 2.41 5.77 3.74
C VAL A 64 3.53 5.92 2.73
N ARG A 65 4.70 5.36 3.03
CA ARG A 65 5.78 5.20 2.07
C ARG A 65 5.88 3.75 1.64
N LEU A 66 5.77 3.52 0.33
CA LEU A 66 5.78 2.19 -0.26
C LEU A 66 6.90 2.09 -1.30
N PRO A 67 7.61 0.95 -1.34
CA PRO A 67 8.53 0.68 -2.43
C PRO A 67 7.74 0.51 -3.73
N TYR A 68 8.27 1.04 -4.82
CA TYR A 68 7.68 0.85 -6.14
C TYR A 68 8.56 0.00 -7.05
N ASP A 69 7.94 -0.62 -8.05
CA ASP A 69 8.62 -1.39 -9.09
C ASP A 69 8.45 -0.76 -10.47
N GLY A 70 9.42 -0.99 -11.35
CA GLY A 70 9.42 -0.39 -12.70
C GLY A 70 9.61 1.14 -12.68
N THR A 71 8.78 1.83 -13.46
CA THR A 71 8.81 3.29 -13.64
C THR A 71 8.27 4.00 -12.41
N ALA A 72 8.96 5.06 -12.00
CA ALA A 72 8.52 5.92 -10.91
C ALA A 72 7.11 6.48 -11.16
N PRO A 73 6.17 6.36 -10.21
CA PRO A 73 4.88 7.04 -10.30
C PRO A 73 5.06 8.56 -10.36
N SER A 74 4.21 9.28 -11.09
CA SER A 74 4.23 10.75 -11.08
C SER A 74 3.52 11.30 -9.84
N VAL A 75 3.95 12.47 -9.35
CA VAL A 75 3.23 13.18 -8.28
C VAL A 75 1.82 13.59 -8.73
N GLY A 76 0.88 13.66 -7.79
CA GLY A 76 -0.54 13.89 -8.05
C GLY A 76 -1.37 12.60 -7.99
N TYR A 77 -2.62 12.66 -8.43
CA TYR A 77 -3.48 11.48 -8.46
C TYR A 77 -3.01 10.49 -9.52
N GLN A 78 -2.70 9.27 -9.08
CA GLN A 78 -2.30 8.15 -9.93
C GLN A 78 -3.17 6.93 -9.63
N THR A 79 -3.37 6.09 -10.64
CA THR A 79 -3.99 4.78 -10.45
C THR A 79 -2.90 3.76 -10.14
N LEU A 80 -2.92 3.20 -8.94
CA LEU A 80 -1.87 2.31 -8.42
C LEU A 80 -2.42 0.90 -8.20
N CYS A 81 -1.57 -0.10 -8.41
CA CYS A 81 -1.83 -1.49 -8.08
C CYS A 81 -0.63 -2.10 -7.35
N ALA A 82 -0.83 -3.28 -6.77
CA ALA A 82 0.26 -4.05 -6.19
C ALA A 82 1.22 -4.55 -7.26
N ALA A 83 2.49 -4.66 -6.89
CA ALA A 83 3.54 -5.30 -7.65
C ALA A 83 4.16 -6.43 -6.82
N ALA A 84 4.96 -7.27 -7.45
CA ALA A 84 5.65 -8.37 -6.77
C ALA A 84 6.49 -7.89 -5.56
N ASN A 85 6.65 -8.76 -4.57
CA ASN A 85 7.49 -8.55 -3.39
C ASN A 85 7.08 -7.36 -2.50
N GLY A 86 5.77 -7.16 -2.33
CA GLY A 86 5.23 -6.14 -1.42
C GLY A 86 5.42 -4.70 -1.91
N LYS A 87 5.60 -4.52 -3.23
CA LYS A 87 5.76 -3.21 -3.87
C LYS A 87 4.46 -2.75 -4.50
N ILE A 88 4.46 -1.54 -5.03
CA ILE A 88 3.38 -1.00 -5.88
C ILE A 88 3.92 -0.53 -7.23
N ARG A 89 3.02 -0.34 -8.20
CA ARG A 89 3.33 0.28 -9.48
C ARG A 89 2.12 1.04 -10.02
N THR A 90 2.35 1.89 -11.01
CA THR A 90 1.25 2.47 -11.80
C THR A 90 0.52 1.35 -12.52
N ALA A 91 -0.79 1.31 -12.39
CA ALA A 91 -1.62 0.28 -12.99
C ALA A 91 -1.86 0.57 -14.49
N GLU A 92 -1.82 -0.48 -15.32
CA GLU A 92 -2.18 -0.39 -16.73
C GLU A 92 -3.71 -0.50 -16.92
N THR A 93 -4.34 -1.39 -16.17
CA THR A 93 -5.78 -1.58 -16.09
C THR A 93 -6.18 -1.94 -14.65
N GLY A 94 -7.36 -1.50 -14.24
CA GLY A 94 -7.76 -1.60 -12.83
C GLY A 94 -6.86 -0.75 -11.92
N GLY A 95 -6.95 -0.96 -10.62
CA GLY A 95 -6.17 -0.21 -9.62
C GLY A 95 -7.00 0.77 -8.79
N ARG A 96 -6.34 1.38 -7.81
CA ARG A 96 -6.91 2.34 -6.89
C ARG A 96 -6.34 3.72 -7.19
N SER A 97 -7.22 4.70 -7.37
CA SER A 97 -6.80 6.10 -7.52
C SER A 97 -6.38 6.65 -6.17
N LEU A 98 -5.10 7.04 -6.06
CA LEU A 98 -4.47 7.51 -4.83
C LEU A 98 -3.61 8.74 -5.12
N LEU A 99 -3.45 9.62 -4.13
CA LEU A 99 -2.60 10.79 -4.26
C LEU A 99 -1.14 10.43 -3.93
N VAL A 100 -0.28 10.47 -4.95
CA VAL A 100 1.19 10.39 -4.77
C VAL A 100 1.70 11.78 -4.37
N ALA A 101 2.15 11.90 -3.13
CA ALA A 101 2.60 13.16 -2.55
C ALA A 101 4.09 13.42 -2.79
N ASP A 102 4.91 12.37 -2.82
CA ASP A 102 6.34 12.46 -3.10
C ASP A 102 6.90 11.15 -3.68
N VAL A 103 8.03 11.26 -4.36
CA VAL A 103 8.73 10.13 -4.99
C VAL A 103 10.22 10.31 -4.76
N ASP A 104 10.86 9.26 -4.27
CA ASP A 104 12.30 9.16 -4.09
C ASP A 104 12.82 8.09 -5.05
N GLU A 105 13.34 8.54 -6.19
CA GLU A 105 13.84 7.64 -7.22
C GLU A 105 15.13 6.90 -6.83
N ALA A 106 15.93 7.50 -5.95
CA ALA A 106 17.16 6.88 -5.48
C ALA A 106 16.86 5.71 -4.53
N ALA A 107 15.91 5.90 -3.62
CA ALA A 107 15.46 4.86 -2.69
C ALA A 107 14.39 3.92 -3.28
N LYS A 108 13.85 4.25 -4.46
CA LYS A 108 12.67 3.60 -5.07
C LYS A 108 11.46 3.56 -4.13
N LEU A 109 11.20 4.67 -3.45
CA LEU A 109 10.05 4.83 -2.57
C LEU A 109 9.10 5.87 -3.13
N CYS A 110 7.80 5.70 -2.90
CA CYS A 110 6.81 6.74 -3.15
C CYS A 110 5.90 6.90 -1.92
N GLY A 111 5.62 8.16 -1.60
CA GLY A 111 4.71 8.55 -0.54
C GLY A 111 3.30 8.70 -1.10
N VAL A 112 2.35 7.95 -0.55
CA VAL A 112 0.98 7.86 -1.04
C VAL A 112 0.01 8.15 0.10
N ILE A 113 -1.04 8.91 -0.19
CA ILE A 113 -2.19 9.05 0.71
C ILE A 113 -3.22 7.99 0.33
N LEU A 114 -3.44 7.03 1.24
CA LEU A 114 -4.46 5.97 1.15
C LEU A 114 -5.88 6.52 1.31
#